data_AF-A0A2E9Y0Y0-F1
#
_entry.id   AF-A0A2E9Y0Y0-F1
#
_cell.length_a   1.000
_cell.length_b   1.000
_cell.length_c   1.000
_cell.angle_alpha   90.00
_cell.angle_beta   90.00
_cell.angle_gamma   90.00
#
_symmetry.space_group_name_H-M   'P 1'
#
loop_
_entity.id
_entity.type
_entity.pdbx_description
1 polymer ?
#
loop_
_entity_poly.entity_id
_entity_poly.type
_entity_poly.pdbx_seq_one_letter_code
_entity_poly.pdbx_strand_id
1 'polypeptide(L)'
;MGQLTLQLFDDIHTEECRAFACAWQAWRGTDVAPKQSSVHIEDIARELHQVSVIEVISPEIARFRLAGTTLSQAMGIELTGLNYFDLTTPEGRGPRLARTLNLVAQPCGSHFVFPIAYSSG
;
A
#
# COMPACT_ATOMS: atom_id res chain seq x y z
N MET A 1 15.16 8.23 -16.27
CA MET A 1 13.80 7.86 -15.83
C MET A 1 13.33 6.47 -16.29
N GLY A 2 14.06 5.73 -17.15
CA GLY A 2 13.60 4.42 -17.64
C GLY A 2 13.90 3.20 -16.74
N GLN A 3 14.87 3.27 -15.83
CA GLN A 3 15.43 2.09 -15.16
C GLN A 3 14.61 1.59 -13.95
N LEU A 4 13.95 2.49 -13.20
CA LEU A 4 13.12 2.15 -12.02
C LEU A 4 11.75 1.57 -12.39
N THR A 5 11.16 2.00 -13.51
CA THR A 5 9.87 1.46 -14.00
C THR A 5 10.00 0.06 -14.56
N LEU A 6 11.15 -0.27 -15.19
CA LEU A 6 11.43 -1.62 -15.69
C LEU A 6 11.49 -2.64 -14.54
N GLN A 7 12.19 -2.29 -13.43
CA GLN A 7 12.33 -3.19 -12.28
C GLN A 7 10.98 -3.56 -11.62
N LEU A 8 10.01 -2.62 -11.55
CA LEU A 8 8.71 -2.91 -10.94
C LEU A 8 7.93 -4.00 -11.69
N PHE A 9 7.82 -3.90 -13.02
CA PHE A 9 7.04 -4.86 -13.80
C PHE A 9 7.72 -6.22 -13.97
N ASP A 10 9.04 -6.24 -13.82
CA ASP A 10 9.85 -7.46 -13.75
C ASP A 10 9.64 -8.19 -12.41
N ASP A 11 9.51 -7.44 -11.30
CA ASP A 11 9.30 -7.99 -9.95
C ASP A 11 7.85 -8.44 -9.68
N ILE A 12 6.87 -7.98 -10.47
CA ILE A 12 5.44 -8.29 -10.29
C ILE A 12 5.05 -9.60 -10.99
N HIS A 13 4.57 -10.56 -10.19
CA HIS A 13 4.22 -11.89 -10.69
C HIS A 13 2.71 -12.17 -10.78
N THR A 14 1.85 -11.33 -10.20
CA THR A 14 0.39 -11.51 -10.22
C THR A 14 -0.31 -10.50 -11.14
N GLU A 15 -1.49 -10.85 -11.65
CA GLU A 15 -2.27 -9.98 -12.53
C GLU A 15 -2.77 -8.75 -11.78
N GLU A 16 -3.17 -8.91 -10.52
CA GLU A 16 -3.76 -7.87 -9.68
C GLU A 16 -2.72 -6.81 -9.31
N CYS A 17 -1.50 -7.22 -8.94
CA CYS A 17 -0.40 -6.27 -8.71
C CYS A 17 -0.01 -5.56 -10.01
N ARG A 18 -0.10 -6.23 -11.17
CA ARG A 18 0.20 -5.63 -12.47
C ARG A 18 -0.85 -4.58 -12.85
N ALA A 19 -2.13 -4.87 -12.62
CA ALA A 19 -3.22 -3.94 -12.84
C ALA A 19 -3.09 -2.69 -11.96
N PHE A 20 -2.83 -2.87 -10.66
CA PHE A 20 -2.58 -1.75 -9.75
C PHE A 20 -1.35 -0.94 -10.15
N ALA A 21 -0.24 -1.59 -10.55
CA ALA A 21 0.95 -0.90 -11.01
C ALA A 21 0.71 -0.08 -12.28
N CYS A 22 -0.08 -0.60 -13.23
CA CYS A 22 -0.50 0.15 -14.42
C CYS A 22 -1.31 1.40 -14.05
N ALA A 23 -2.31 1.27 -13.17
CA ALA A 23 -3.12 2.39 -12.69
C ALA A 23 -2.24 3.42 -11.94
N TRP A 24 -1.35 2.97 -11.06
CA TRP A 24 -0.40 3.83 -10.36
C TRP A 24 0.49 4.63 -11.32
N GLN A 25 1.03 3.98 -12.36
CA GLN A 25 1.84 4.65 -13.40
C GLN A 25 1.02 5.66 -14.21
N ALA A 26 -0.25 5.36 -14.50
CA ALA A 26 -1.15 6.29 -15.17
C ALA A 26 -1.45 7.52 -14.31
N TRP A 27 -1.87 7.33 -13.04
CA TRP A 27 -2.22 8.43 -12.13
C TRP A 27 -1.06 9.38 -11.87
N ARG A 28 0.15 8.84 -11.78
CA ARG A 28 1.34 9.63 -11.46
C ARG A 28 1.96 10.35 -12.65
N GLY A 29 1.69 9.88 -13.88
CA GLY A 29 2.33 10.36 -15.09
C GLY A 29 3.85 10.43 -14.96
N THR A 30 4.40 11.64 -15.03
CA THR A 30 5.85 11.89 -14.97
C THR A 30 6.38 12.28 -13.58
N ASP A 31 5.53 12.42 -12.56
CA ASP A 31 5.92 12.90 -11.22
C ASP A 31 6.76 11.83 -10.47
N VAL A 32 6.82 11.77 -9.14
CA VAL A 32 7.42 10.59 -8.41
C VAL A 32 6.34 9.70 -7.79
N ALA A 33 5.23 10.29 -7.36
CA ALA A 33 4.05 9.64 -6.83
C ALA A 33 2.80 10.38 -7.35
N PRO A 34 1.62 9.74 -7.41
CA PRO A 34 0.40 10.40 -7.84
C PRO A 34 -0.01 11.49 -6.85
N LYS A 35 -0.58 12.57 -7.38
CA LYS A 35 -1.31 13.55 -6.56
C LYS A 35 -2.63 12.93 -6.16
N GLN A 36 -3.15 13.29 -4.98
CA GLN A 36 -4.45 12.80 -4.52
C GLN A 36 -5.57 13.05 -5.55
N SER A 37 -5.57 14.22 -6.20
CA SER A 37 -6.55 14.58 -7.23
C SER A 37 -6.46 13.78 -8.53
N SER A 38 -5.37 13.03 -8.73
CA SER A 38 -5.13 12.22 -9.93
C SER A 38 -5.43 10.74 -9.70
N VAL A 39 -5.76 10.34 -8.46
CA VAL A 39 -6.13 8.96 -8.12
C VAL A 39 -7.61 8.76 -8.41
N HIS A 40 -7.90 7.91 -9.39
CA HIS A 40 -9.24 7.49 -9.78
C HIS A 40 -9.45 6.06 -9.34
N ILE A 41 -10.07 5.86 -8.17
CA ILE A 41 -10.16 4.54 -7.54
C ILE A 41 -10.98 3.53 -8.35
N GLU A 42 -11.84 4.04 -9.25
CA GLU A 42 -12.57 3.28 -10.25
C GLU A 42 -11.66 2.50 -11.21
N ASP A 43 -10.43 2.98 -11.47
CA ASP A 43 -9.46 2.30 -12.34
C ASP A 43 -8.95 0.98 -11.74
N ILE A 44 -9.09 0.82 -10.42
CA ILE A 44 -8.68 -0.38 -9.67
C ILE A 44 -9.86 -1.04 -8.96
N ALA A 45 -11.09 -0.83 -9.46
CA ALA A 45 -12.29 -1.31 -8.79
C ALA A 45 -12.29 -2.82 -8.53
N ARG A 46 -11.65 -3.60 -9.41
CA ARG A 46 -11.52 -5.05 -9.27
C ARG A 46 -10.55 -5.42 -8.16
N GLU A 47 -9.50 -4.64 -7.94
CA GLU A 47 -8.41 -4.89 -7.00
C GLU A 47 -8.70 -4.33 -5.61
N LEU A 48 -9.74 -3.49 -5.45
CA LEU A 48 -10.06 -2.82 -4.19
C LEU A 48 -10.20 -3.75 -2.98
N HIS A 49 -10.64 -4.99 -3.19
CA HIS A 49 -10.74 -6.00 -2.14
C HIS A 49 -9.37 -6.42 -1.55
N GLN A 50 -8.26 -6.07 -2.20
CA GLN A 50 -6.89 -6.32 -1.76
C GLN A 50 -6.13 -5.03 -1.36
N VAL A 51 -6.77 -3.86 -1.46
CA VAL A 51 -6.13 -2.56 -1.22
C VAL A 51 -6.51 -2.00 0.13
N SER A 52 -5.56 -1.37 0.82
CA SER A 52 -5.83 -0.54 2.00
C SER A 52 -5.35 0.88 1.79
N VAL A 53 -6.10 1.85 2.32
CA VAL A 53 -5.70 3.25 2.40
C VAL A 53 -5.46 3.60 3.86
N ILE A 54 -4.26 4.05 4.18
CA ILE A 54 -3.86 4.46 5.53
C ILE A 54 -3.60 5.96 5.51
N GLU A 55 -4.23 6.70 6.41
CA GLU A 55 -3.99 8.13 6.60
C GLU A 55 -3.18 8.35 7.88
N VAL A 56 -2.02 9.01 7.76
CA VAL A 56 -1.23 9.45 8.91
C VAL A 56 -1.81 10.76 9.44
N ILE A 57 -2.41 10.71 10.63
CA ILE A 57 -3.08 11.85 11.29
C ILE A 57 -2.10 12.57 12.22
N SER A 58 -1.24 11.81 12.91
CA SER A 58 -0.19 12.32 13.78
C SER A 58 0.97 11.31 13.83
N PRO A 59 2.12 11.66 14.43
CA PRO A 59 3.27 10.75 14.52
C PRO A 59 2.97 9.34 15.07
N GLU A 60 1.96 9.22 15.93
CA GLU A 60 1.58 7.98 16.61
C GLU A 60 0.20 7.45 16.17
N ILE A 61 -0.48 8.14 15.25
CA ILE A 61 -1.82 7.79 14.78
C ILE A 61 -1.84 7.74 13.27
N ALA A 62 -1.96 6.53 12.73
CA ALA A 62 -2.18 6.28 11.31
C ALA A 62 -3.40 5.37 11.15
N ARG A 63 -4.49 5.85 10.56
CA ARG A 63 -5.77 5.15 10.55
C ARG A 63 -6.05 4.51 9.20
N PHE A 64 -6.50 3.26 9.20
CA PHE A 64 -7.07 2.63 8.01
C PHE A 64 -8.38 3.35 7.64
N ARG A 65 -8.39 4.05 6.51
CA ARG A 65 -9.58 4.67 5.92
C ARG A 65 -10.35 3.71 5.03
N LEU A 66 -9.63 2.80 4.39
CA LEU A 66 -10.15 1.71 3.58
C LEU A 66 -9.32 0.48 3.91
N ALA A 67 -9.98 -0.66 4.07
CA ALA A 67 -9.32 -1.96 4.04
C ALA A 67 -10.14 -2.92 3.18
N GLY A 68 -9.49 -3.46 2.15
CA GLY A 68 -10.07 -4.47 1.30
C GLY A 68 -10.41 -5.73 2.09
N THR A 69 -11.49 -6.41 1.69
CA THR A 69 -12.02 -7.58 2.39
C THR A 69 -11.02 -8.72 2.51
N THR A 70 -10.16 -8.94 1.51
CA THR A 70 -9.11 -9.96 1.56
C THR A 70 -8.08 -9.67 2.65
N LEU A 71 -7.74 -8.39 2.87
CA LEU A 71 -6.81 -8.00 3.93
C LEU A 71 -7.42 -8.24 5.32
N SER A 72 -8.67 -7.81 5.53
CA SER A 72 -9.39 -8.06 6.78
C SER A 72 -9.54 -9.56 7.06
N GLN A 73 -9.86 -10.36 6.03
CA GLN A 73 -9.96 -11.82 6.14
C GLN A 73 -8.61 -12.48 6.50
N ALA A 74 -7.53 -12.10 5.82
CA ALA A 74 -6.20 -12.63 6.09
C ALA A 74 -5.71 -12.31 7.51
N MET A 75 -6.04 -11.12 8.02
CA MET A 75 -5.71 -10.69 9.38
C MET A 75 -6.68 -11.23 10.45
N GLY A 76 -7.84 -11.75 10.05
CA GLY A 76 -8.88 -12.23 10.97
C GLY A 76 -9.57 -11.12 11.78
N ILE A 77 -9.43 -9.85 11.37
CA ILE A 77 -9.98 -8.68 12.06
C ILE A 77 -10.46 -7.63 11.04
N GLU A 78 -11.49 -6.85 11.40
CA GLU A 78 -11.89 -5.70 10.59
C GLU A 78 -10.89 -4.55 10.78
N LEU A 79 -10.15 -4.23 9.72
CA LEU A 79 -9.05 -3.28 9.78
C LEU A 79 -9.51 -1.82 9.73
N THR A 80 -10.65 -1.53 9.10
CA THR A 80 -11.11 -0.16 8.89
C THR A 80 -11.31 0.56 10.22
N GLY A 81 -10.73 1.75 10.37
CA GLY A 81 -10.80 2.56 11.58
C GLY A 81 -9.77 2.21 12.66
N LEU A 82 -9.07 1.08 12.55
CA LEU A 82 -7.97 0.74 13.46
C LEU A 82 -6.74 1.63 13.24
N ASN A 83 -5.93 1.76 14.28
CA ASN A 83 -4.62 2.39 14.19
C ASN A 83 -3.60 1.36 13.64
N TYR A 84 -2.97 1.69 12.52
CA TYR A 84 -1.96 0.89 11.84
C TYR A 84 -0.80 0.48 12.76
N PHE A 85 -0.39 1.36 13.67
CA PHE A 85 0.71 1.07 14.59
C PHE A 85 0.36 0.08 15.71
N ASP A 86 -0.94 -0.16 15.96
CA ASP A 86 -1.38 -1.15 16.95
C ASP A 86 -1.23 -2.59 16.41
N LEU A 87 -1.11 -2.76 15.10
CA LEU A 87 -0.80 -4.04 14.46
C LEU A 87 0.68 -4.44 14.56
N THR A 88 1.51 -3.60 15.17
CA THR A 88 2.95 -3.86 15.36
C THR A 88 3.22 -4.22 16.81
N THR A 89 4.08 -5.21 17.05
CA THR A 89 4.54 -5.57 18.39
C THR A 89 5.15 -4.34 19.10
N PRO A 90 5.10 -4.29 20.44
CA PRO A 90 5.65 -3.15 21.20
C PRO A 90 7.11 -2.84 20.82
N GLU A 91 7.94 -3.87 20.62
CA GLU A 91 9.35 -3.73 20.26
C GLU A 91 9.54 -3.19 18.83
N GLY A 92 8.61 -3.52 17.93
CA GLY A 92 8.65 -3.08 16.53
C GLY A 92 8.07 -1.70 16.28
N ARG A 93 7.34 -1.13 17.25
CA ARG A 93 6.58 0.11 17.07
C ARG A 93 7.46 1.31 16.73
N GLY A 94 8.57 1.51 17.45
CA GLY A 94 9.51 2.61 17.20
C GLY A 94 10.04 2.62 15.75
N PRO A 95 10.67 1.53 15.27
CA PRO A 95 11.12 1.41 13.89
C PRO A 95 9.99 1.56 12.86
N ARG A 96 8.78 1.05 13.15
CA ARG A 96 7.62 1.21 12.28
C ARG A 96 7.21 2.68 12.12
N LEU A 97 7.07 3.41 13.23
CA LEU A 97 6.74 4.84 13.22
C LEU A 97 7.78 5.61 12.41
N ALA A 98 9.07 5.42 12.71
CA ALA A 98 10.14 6.13 12.02
C ALA A 98 10.10 5.91 10.49
N ARG A 99 9.89 4.66 10.04
CA ARG A 99 9.78 4.35 8.61
C ARG A 99 8.54 4.97 7.98
N THR A 100 7.38 4.87 8.62
CA THR A 100 6.13 5.45 8.10
C THR A 100 6.24 6.97 7.99
N LEU A 101 6.82 7.64 8.99
CA LEU A 101 7.01 9.10 8.97
C LEU A 101 7.99 9.54 7.89
N ASN A 102 9.07 8.79 7.68
CA ASN A 102 10.00 9.06 6.58
C ASN A 102 9.35 8.88 5.19
N LEU A 103 8.43 7.93 5.04
CA LEU A 103 7.71 7.74 3.78
C LEU A 103 6.75 8.90 3.50
N VAL A 104 5.97 9.35 4.48
CA VAL A 104 4.97 10.42 4.24
C VAL A 104 5.58 11.82 4.18
N ALA A 105 6.82 12.00 4.65
CA ALA A 105 7.51 13.29 4.60
C ALA A 105 7.93 13.72 3.18
N GLN A 106 7.84 12.82 2.19
CA GLN A 106 8.26 13.11 0.82
C GLN A 106 7.44 12.32 -0.21
N PRO A 107 7.26 12.84 -1.44
CA PRO A 107 6.67 12.07 -2.53
C PRO A 107 7.53 10.85 -2.85
N CYS A 108 7.07 9.66 -2.47
CA CYS A 108 7.78 8.42 -2.71
C CYS A 108 6.81 7.26 -2.96
N GLY A 109 7.37 6.15 -3.42
CA GLY A 109 6.69 4.87 -3.56
C GLY A 109 7.69 3.74 -3.30
N SER A 110 7.18 2.60 -2.85
CA SER A 110 7.97 1.40 -2.62
C SER A 110 7.14 0.17 -2.96
N HIS A 111 7.73 -0.80 -3.63
CA HIS A 111 7.16 -2.14 -3.75
C HIS A 111 8.02 -3.13 -2.95
N PHE A 112 7.36 -4.18 -2.47
CA PHE A 112 8.00 -5.24 -1.72
C PHE A 112 7.51 -6.57 -2.28
N VAL A 113 8.43 -7.49 -2.54
CA VAL A 113 8.09 -8.86 -2.88
C VAL A 113 8.17 -9.68 -1.60
N PHE A 114 7.00 -10.09 -1.11
CA PHE A 114 6.91 -11.01 0.02
C PHE A 114 6.54 -12.40 -0.50
N PRO A 115 7.36 -13.43 -0.28
CA PRO A 115 6.94 -14.80 -0.52
C PRO A 115 5.95 -15.20 0.60
N ILE A 116 4.68 -14.85 0.41
CA ILE A 116 3.60 -15.27 1.32
C ILE A 116 3.08 -16.61 0.80
N ALA A 117 3.38 -17.68 1.54
CA ALA A 117 2.74 -18.96 1.31
C ALA A 117 1.30 -18.90 1.86
N TYR A 118 0.31 -18.82 0.98
CA TYR A 118 -1.08 -18.98 1.38
C TYR A 118 -1.38 -20.46 1.61
N SER A 119 -2.21 -20.76 2.60
CA SER A 119 -2.67 -22.13 2.87
C SER A 119 -3.54 -22.71 1.76
N SER A 120 -4.00 -21.88 0.81
CA SER A 120 -4.79 -22.26 -0.35
C SER A 120 -3.99 -22.84 -1.52
N GLY A 121 -2.64 -22.76 -1.49
CA GLY A 121 -1.79 -23.08 -2.63
C GLY A 121 -1.62 -21.92 -3.59
#